data_AF-A0A956SBK6-F1
#
_entry.id   AF-A0A956SBK6-F1
#
_cell.length_a   1.000
_cell.length_b   1.000
_cell.length_c   1.000
_cell.angle_alpha   90.00
_cell.angle_beta   90.00
_cell.angle_gamma   90.00
#
_symmetry.space_group_name_H-M   'P 1'
#
loop_
_entity.id
_entity.type
_entity.pdbx_description
1 polymer ?
#
loop_
_entity_poly.entity_id
_entity_poly.type
_entity_poly.pdbx_seq_one_letter_code
_entity_poly.pdbx_strand_id
1 'polypeptide(L)'
;MTRRGPSLSGPVVAVLGVLLALPLVELAVRVTGLAPDLRLIDVTNDDSTVYRRSENPVLGFELKPNWRDEAADLARSYPSTNSFGQRDVERTLAKPPGVTRVLVLGASVVEGVGIRDLSDTITQRLENRLGPGTEVLNFGVSAYCTRAKVELLRTKGLSFDPDVVVLFVTQNDFRNFNYAAFRLGATRSRPYAVDLLYRHSAAFRALAARLDWFGYRTDVDPEGVNHEAIGENNVVDGFRLLAELARRDGFRPIVAIWPRFTDEAVEDPTPLPGTDRLVFEELADANGIATFRFAPGFREEWRLAGGPEGARRRFTIGDRVHPNPYGARVAADILAAELPGARPVGPAREPAPAAVELARRLGGELPGGDGAASPRRDVNTGNELLAQGRLDEAIAAYRAAVEAEPRLAEAHHNLGVALRSRGDLGDALREFLIAVQLEPELAEGHRNVGVTLLQLGRAKDARRALERALSLAPEDELTRRALAEAIAASGTEPAPADPRPGSTR
;
A
#
# COMPACT_ATOMS: atom_id res chain seq x y z
N MET A 1 21.07 -33.59 -64.25
CA MET A 1 21.72 -33.63 -62.92
C MET A 1 21.18 -32.48 -62.07
N THR A 2 20.14 -32.71 -61.28
CA THR A 2 19.66 -31.75 -60.27
C THR A 2 20.52 -31.91 -59.02
N ARG A 3 21.43 -30.96 -58.75
CA ARG A 3 22.19 -30.90 -57.49
C ARG A 3 21.21 -30.67 -56.35
N ARG A 4 20.96 -31.70 -55.53
CA ARG A 4 20.36 -31.52 -54.19
C ARG A 4 21.37 -30.73 -53.36
N GLY A 5 20.95 -29.56 -52.88
CA GLY A 5 21.74 -28.77 -51.94
C GLY A 5 22.01 -29.53 -50.63
N PRO A 6 23.00 -29.10 -49.84
CA PRO A 6 23.40 -29.82 -48.64
C PRO A 6 22.23 -29.89 -47.63
N SER A 7 21.80 -31.10 -47.29
CA SER A 7 20.81 -31.31 -46.21
C SER A 7 21.51 -31.12 -44.86
N LEU A 8 21.03 -30.16 -44.07
CA LEU A 8 21.48 -30.00 -42.68
C LEU A 8 21.22 -31.32 -41.92
N SER A 9 22.21 -31.78 -41.14
CA SER A 9 22.06 -33.02 -40.37
C SER A 9 20.98 -32.84 -39.29
N GLY A 10 20.29 -33.94 -38.91
CA GLY A 10 19.24 -33.92 -37.89
C GLY A 10 19.58 -33.16 -36.60
N PRO A 11 20.81 -33.28 -36.05
CA PRO A 11 21.26 -32.49 -34.91
C PRO A 11 21.32 -30.98 -35.18
N VAL A 12 21.73 -30.56 -36.38
CA VAL A 12 21.80 -29.14 -36.76
C VAL A 12 20.39 -28.56 -36.92
N VAL A 13 19.45 -29.32 -37.50
CA VAL A 13 18.03 -28.94 -37.57
C VAL A 13 17.42 -28.82 -36.17
N ALA A 14 17.73 -29.73 -35.26
CA ALA A 14 17.25 -29.67 -33.87
C ALA A 14 17.79 -28.45 -33.12
N VAL A 15 19.08 -28.15 -33.25
CA VAL A 15 19.70 -26.95 -32.65
C VAL A 15 19.09 -25.67 -33.19
N LEU A 16 18.91 -25.58 -34.52
CA LEU A 16 18.25 -24.42 -35.15
C LEU A 16 16.79 -24.29 -34.69
N GLY A 17 16.07 -25.40 -34.53
CA GLY A 17 14.71 -25.41 -34.00
C GLY A 17 14.62 -24.87 -32.58
N VAL A 18 15.54 -25.26 -31.69
CA VAL A 18 15.61 -24.74 -30.31
C VAL A 18 15.97 -23.25 -30.30
N LEU A 19 16.94 -22.83 -31.12
CA LEU A 19 17.36 -21.43 -31.23
C LEU A 19 16.24 -20.52 -31.75
N LEU A 20 15.36 -21.03 -32.61
CA LEU A 20 14.17 -20.31 -33.10
C LEU A 20 13.01 -20.33 -32.10
N ALA A 21 12.86 -21.40 -31.31
CA ALA A 21 11.79 -21.53 -30.34
C ALA A 21 11.97 -20.61 -29.12
N LEU A 22 13.20 -20.40 -28.66
CA LEU A 22 13.49 -19.60 -27.46
C LEU A 22 13.01 -18.14 -27.57
N PRO A 23 13.28 -17.38 -28.66
CA PRO A 23 12.73 -16.04 -28.85
C PRO A 23 11.20 -16.01 -28.94
N LEU A 24 10.59 -17.03 -29.54
CA LEU A 24 9.13 -17.13 -29.66
C LEU A 24 8.46 -17.36 -28.31
N VAL A 25 9.02 -18.23 -27.46
CA VAL A 25 8.55 -18.44 -26.09
C VAL A 25 8.73 -17.18 -25.25
N GLU A 26 9.88 -16.52 -25.37
CA GLU A 26 10.17 -15.24 -24.70
C GLU A 26 9.16 -14.15 -25.10
N LEU A 27 8.88 -14.01 -26.40
CA LEU A 27 7.88 -13.08 -26.91
C LEU A 27 6.48 -13.42 -26.42
N ALA A 28 6.08 -14.70 -26.47
CA ALA A 28 4.78 -15.16 -26.02
C ALA A 28 4.55 -14.84 -24.53
N VAL A 29 5.54 -15.12 -23.67
CA VAL A 29 5.44 -14.83 -22.23
C VAL A 29 5.38 -13.32 -21.96
N ARG A 30 6.10 -12.49 -22.73
CA ARG A 30 6.02 -11.01 -22.63
C ARG A 30 4.65 -10.47 -23.05
N VAL A 31 4.12 -10.93 -24.18
CA VAL A 31 2.84 -10.48 -24.72
C VAL A 31 1.66 -10.90 -23.84
N THR A 32 1.74 -12.10 -23.25
CA THR A 32 0.68 -12.64 -22.39
C THR A 32 0.75 -12.15 -20.93
N GLY A 33 1.81 -11.43 -20.54
CA GLY A 33 2.02 -11.01 -19.15
C GLY A 33 2.20 -12.19 -18.17
N LEU A 34 2.55 -13.38 -18.67
CA LEU A 34 2.70 -14.58 -17.83
C LEU A 34 3.92 -14.52 -16.90
N ALA A 35 4.88 -13.63 -17.18
CA ALA A 35 6.00 -13.37 -16.28
C ALA A 35 5.65 -12.24 -15.29
N PRO A 36 6.00 -12.38 -14.01
CA PRO A 36 5.84 -11.29 -13.06
C PRO A 36 6.65 -10.06 -13.48
N ASP A 37 6.08 -8.87 -13.28
CA ASP A 37 6.79 -7.60 -13.45
C ASP A 37 7.93 -7.48 -12.44
N LEU A 38 9.11 -7.08 -12.91
CA LEU A 38 10.27 -6.83 -12.06
C LEU A 38 10.09 -5.51 -11.29
N ARG A 39 9.33 -5.55 -10.19
CA ARG A 39 9.42 -4.51 -9.16
C ARG A 39 10.55 -4.90 -8.22
N LEU A 40 11.77 -4.57 -8.63
CA LEU A 40 12.98 -4.92 -7.88
C LEU A 40 12.97 -4.25 -6.53
N ILE A 41 12.72 -5.10 -5.56
CA ILE A 41 12.88 -4.83 -4.18
C ILE A 41 14.21 -5.60 -3.81
N ASP A 42 15.35 -4.97 -3.38
CA ASP A 42 16.73 -5.31 -2.77
C ASP A 42 17.01 -5.10 -1.20
N VAL A 43 16.92 -6.12 -0.32
CA VAL A 43 17.39 -6.04 1.11
C VAL A 43 18.56 -6.97 1.13
N THR A 44 19.57 -6.57 0.39
CA THR A 44 20.87 -7.18 0.51
C THR A 44 21.30 -7.18 1.98
N ASN A 45 21.96 -8.27 2.40
CA ASN A 45 22.87 -8.30 3.55
C ASN A 45 24.11 -7.39 3.29
N ASP A 46 23.94 -6.32 2.53
CA ASP A 46 24.88 -5.24 2.34
C ASP A 46 24.89 -4.41 3.64
N ASP A 47 26.07 -3.92 4.03
CA ASP A 47 26.26 -3.02 5.14
C ASP A 47 25.50 -1.68 4.97
N SER A 48 24.98 -1.39 3.77
CA SER A 48 24.22 -0.19 3.41
C SER A 48 22.82 -0.04 4.02
N THR A 49 22.29 -1.06 4.73
CA THR A 49 20.98 -0.98 5.38
C THR A 49 20.99 -1.52 6.81
N VAL A 50 20.23 -0.84 7.69
CA VAL A 50 20.04 -1.23 9.10
C VAL A 50 19.19 -2.51 9.24
N TYR A 51 18.44 -2.90 8.21
CA TYR A 51 17.52 -4.04 8.30
C TYR A 51 18.15 -5.33 7.75
N ARG A 52 17.76 -6.47 8.32
CA ARG A 52 18.01 -7.82 7.80
C ARG A 52 16.69 -8.58 7.68
N ARG A 53 16.66 -9.66 6.89
CA ARG A 53 15.53 -10.58 6.87
C ARG A 53 15.38 -11.26 8.23
N SER A 54 14.14 -11.34 8.74
CA SER A 54 13.85 -12.09 9.97
C SER A 54 13.55 -13.55 9.62
N GLU A 55 13.95 -14.47 10.50
CA GLU A 55 13.55 -15.87 10.41
C GLU A 55 12.07 -16.07 10.80
N ASN A 56 11.48 -15.09 11.50
CA ASN A 56 10.06 -15.09 11.82
C ASN A 56 9.25 -14.52 10.65
N PRO A 57 8.37 -15.32 10.01
CA PRO A 57 7.62 -14.90 8.83
C PRO A 57 6.60 -13.79 9.11
N VAL A 58 6.18 -13.59 10.36
CA VAL A 58 5.29 -12.48 10.76
C VAL A 58 6.05 -11.15 10.82
N LEU A 59 7.34 -11.18 11.15
CA LEU A 59 8.19 -10.00 11.20
C LEU A 59 8.66 -9.60 9.78
N GLY A 60 9.05 -10.60 8.98
CA GLY A 60 9.54 -10.42 7.62
C GLY A 60 10.97 -9.88 7.56
N PHE A 61 11.24 -8.76 8.23
CA PHE A 61 12.57 -8.17 8.44
C PHE A 61 12.72 -7.76 9.91
N GLU A 62 13.90 -7.33 10.31
CA GLU A 62 14.20 -6.80 11.64
C GLU A 62 15.46 -5.93 11.60
N LEU A 63 15.68 -5.10 12.62
CA LEU A 63 16.91 -4.31 12.76
C LEU A 63 18.11 -5.24 13.05
N LYS A 64 19.21 -5.05 12.31
CA LYS A 64 20.49 -5.72 12.55
C LYS A 64 21.03 -5.30 13.93
N PRO A 65 21.55 -6.23 14.74
CA PRO A 65 22.30 -5.87 15.94
C PRO A 65 23.64 -5.22 15.57
N ASN A 66 24.09 -4.26 16.38
CA ASN A 66 25.38 -3.56 16.25
C ASN A 66 25.59 -2.81 14.93
N TRP A 67 24.53 -2.49 14.19
CA TRP A 67 24.67 -1.77 12.93
C TRP A 67 25.02 -0.30 13.16
N ARG A 68 25.88 0.27 12.30
CA ARG A 68 26.34 1.66 12.32
C ARG A 68 26.48 2.17 10.89
N ASP A 69 26.06 3.40 10.63
CA ASP A 69 26.27 4.07 9.34
C ASP A 69 27.15 5.30 9.54
N GLU A 70 28.35 5.27 8.97
CA GLU A 70 29.32 6.37 9.02
C GLU A 70 28.96 7.54 8.08
N ALA A 71 27.99 7.35 7.17
CA ALA A 71 27.62 8.29 6.13
C ALA A 71 26.11 8.62 6.13
N ALA A 72 25.45 8.54 7.29
CA ALA A 72 24.00 8.70 7.37
C ALA A 72 23.50 10.06 6.79
N ASP A 73 22.83 10.01 5.64
CA ASP A 73 22.13 11.11 4.98
C ASP A 73 20.69 11.30 5.51
N LEU A 74 20.19 12.53 5.40
CA LEU A 74 18.94 13.02 6.00
C LEU A 74 17.69 12.15 5.80
N ALA A 75 17.64 11.35 4.73
CA ALA A 75 16.40 10.87 4.16
C ALA A 75 16.24 9.35 4.19
N ARG A 76 17.31 8.57 4.42
CA ARG A 76 17.27 7.10 4.24
C ARG A 76 18.05 6.28 5.25
N SER A 77 18.93 6.89 6.02
CA SER A 77 19.89 6.18 6.85
C SER A 77 19.77 6.58 8.31
N TYR A 78 20.04 5.60 9.16
CA TYR A 78 19.94 5.72 10.60
C TYR A 78 21.35 5.74 11.18
N PRO A 79 21.60 6.35 12.34
CA PRO A 79 22.97 6.48 12.82
C PRO A 79 23.52 5.15 13.36
N SER A 80 22.72 4.40 14.14
CA SER A 80 23.14 3.11 14.69
C SER A 80 21.98 2.32 15.35
N THR A 81 22.28 1.07 15.70
CA THR A 81 21.47 0.20 16.58
C THR A 81 22.36 -0.41 17.68
N ASN A 82 21.76 -0.79 18.80
CA ASN A 82 22.47 -1.47 19.89
C ASN A 82 22.74 -2.95 19.58
N SER A 83 23.40 -3.65 20.49
CA SER A 83 23.78 -5.07 20.36
C SER A 83 22.62 -6.05 20.24
N PHE A 84 21.39 -5.61 20.51
CA PHE A 84 20.20 -6.40 20.34
C PHE A 84 19.46 -6.04 19.05
N GLY A 85 19.79 -4.94 18.37
CA GLY A 85 19.06 -4.41 17.22
C GLY A 85 17.85 -3.56 17.66
N GLN A 86 17.97 -2.85 18.78
CA GLN A 86 17.05 -1.79 19.18
C GLN A 86 17.68 -0.44 18.92
N ARG A 87 16.85 0.60 19.01
CA ARG A 87 17.31 1.97 19.05
C ARG A 87 17.40 2.47 20.47
N ASP A 88 18.10 3.59 20.59
CA ASP A 88 18.27 4.40 21.78
C ASP A 88 18.96 3.66 22.92
N VAL A 89 20.21 4.06 23.16
CA VAL A 89 21.07 3.67 24.29
C VAL A 89 21.39 2.17 24.37
N GLU A 90 22.63 1.87 24.73
CA GLU A 90 23.02 0.49 24.98
C GLU A 90 22.50 0.05 26.36
N ARG A 91 21.62 -0.96 26.38
CA ARG A 91 21.00 -1.49 27.60
C ARG A 91 21.21 -2.99 27.65
N THR A 92 21.43 -3.52 28.85
CA THR A 92 21.59 -4.96 29.08
C THR A 92 20.23 -5.65 29.21
N LEU A 93 20.17 -6.95 28.88
CA LEU A 93 18.98 -7.77 29.11
C LEU A 93 18.59 -7.78 30.59
N ALA A 94 19.58 -7.92 31.48
CA ALA A 94 19.36 -7.91 32.91
C ALA A 94 18.83 -6.54 33.37
N LYS A 95 17.59 -6.52 33.90
CA LYS A 95 16.97 -5.31 34.45
C LYS A 95 17.65 -4.90 35.75
N PRO A 96 18.13 -3.65 35.88
CA PRO A 96 18.69 -3.18 37.14
C PRO A 96 17.65 -3.23 38.28
N PRO A 97 18.04 -3.57 39.52
CA PRO A 97 17.11 -3.59 40.65
C PRO A 97 16.44 -2.23 40.87
N GLY A 98 15.12 -2.22 41.06
CA GLY A 98 14.34 -1.01 41.35
C GLY A 98 14.08 -0.10 40.15
N VAL A 99 14.55 -0.46 38.95
CA VAL A 99 14.26 0.27 37.71
C VAL A 99 12.95 -0.21 37.10
N THR A 100 12.08 0.74 36.75
CA THR A 100 10.89 0.45 35.92
C THR A 100 11.33 0.44 34.46
N ARG A 101 10.96 -0.59 33.71
CA ARG A 101 11.29 -0.70 32.29
C ARG A 101 10.04 -0.61 31.42
N VAL A 102 10.06 0.37 30.53
CA VAL A 102 8.99 0.70 29.59
C VAL A 102 9.46 0.33 28.20
N LEU A 103 8.78 -0.62 27.56
CA LEU A 103 9.03 -0.97 26.17
C LEU A 103 8.05 -0.21 25.28
N VAL A 104 8.56 0.53 24.32
CA VAL A 104 7.72 1.25 23.35
C VAL A 104 7.81 0.54 22.00
N LEU A 105 6.75 -0.18 21.65
CA LEU A 105 6.57 -0.85 20.37
C LEU A 105 5.93 0.12 19.39
N GLY A 106 6.42 0.19 18.16
CA GLY A 106 5.82 1.04 17.14
C GLY A 106 6.42 0.85 15.75
N ALA A 107 5.89 1.61 14.79
CA ALA A 107 6.43 1.65 13.43
C ALA A 107 7.47 2.78 13.31
N SER A 108 7.50 3.46 12.17
CA SER A 108 8.41 4.56 11.84
C SER A 108 8.33 5.76 12.80
N VAL A 109 7.17 6.01 13.41
CA VAL A 109 6.97 7.07 14.42
C VAL A 109 7.83 6.83 15.66
N VAL A 110 7.82 5.60 16.19
CA VAL A 110 8.60 5.23 17.37
C VAL A 110 10.05 5.01 17.00
N GLU A 111 10.32 4.44 15.82
CA GLU A 111 11.68 4.26 15.33
C GLU A 111 12.45 5.59 15.19
N GLY A 112 11.74 6.70 15.01
CA GLY A 112 12.30 8.04 14.92
C GLY A 112 12.69 8.44 13.49
N VAL A 113 11.91 8.03 12.48
CA VAL A 113 12.14 8.44 11.09
C VAL A 113 12.15 9.97 10.98
N GLY A 114 13.22 10.50 10.38
CA GLY A 114 13.43 11.95 10.20
C GLY A 114 14.05 12.66 11.40
N ILE A 115 14.34 11.95 12.50
CA ILE A 115 15.05 12.48 13.67
C ILE A 115 16.54 12.09 13.58
N ARG A 116 17.43 13.08 13.58
CA ARG A 116 18.88 12.84 13.45
C ARG A 116 19.57 12.57 14.79
N ASP A 117 19.22 13.35 15.80
CA ASP A 117 19.76 13.19 17.14
C ASP A 117 18.89 12.20 17.91
N LEU A 118 19.46 11.08 18.34
CA LEU A 118 18.72 10.07 19.10
C LEU A 118 18.13 10.64 20.41
N SER A 119 18.71 11.73 20.94
CA SER A 119 18.14 12.44 22.09
C SER A 119 16.81 13.14 21.83
N ASP A 120 16.46 13.32 20.55
CA ASP A 120 15.21 13.94 20.12
C ASP A 120 14.08 12.93 19.87
N THR A 121 14.34 11.61 19.93
CA THR A 121 13.31 10.57 19.74
C THR A 121 12.27 10.63 20.87
N ILE A 122 11.05 10.16 20.60
CA ILE A 122 9.97 10.12 21.61
C ILE A 122 10.42 9.36 22.86
N THR A 123 11.10 8.24 22.67
CA THR A 123 11.59 7.33 23.70
C THR A 123 12.67 7.95 24.58
N GLN A 124 13.70 8.59 23.99
CA GLN A 124 14.73 9.23 24.80
C GLN A 124 14.20 10.46 25.55
N ARG A 125 13.32 11.24 24.92
CA ARG A 125 12.64 12.36 25.59
C ARG A 125 11.74 11.88 26.73
N LEU A 126 11.03 10.76 26.53
CA LEU A 126 10.21 10.14 27.57
C LEU A 126 11.08 9.68 28.74
N GLU A 127 12.19 8.99 28.49
CA GLU A 127 13.11 8.54 29.54
C GLU A 127 13.61 9.74 30.37
N ASN A 128 14.07 10.79 29.69
CA ASN A 128 14.52 12.02 30.33
C ASN A 128 13.42 12.67 31.17
N ARG A 129 12.16 12.61 30.70
CA ARG A 129 11.00 13.17 31.39
C ARG A 129 10.58 12.37 32.63
N LEU A 130 10.74 11.05 32.60
CA LEU A 130 10.42 10.13 33.69
C LEU A 130 11.53 10.05 34.75
N GLY A 131 12.78 10.32 34.36
CA GLY A 131 13.92 10.42 35.26
C GLY A 131 14.60 9.08 35.58
N PRO A 132 15.63 9.09 36.46
CA PRO A 132 16.63 8.03 36.58
C PRO A 132 16.13 6.67 37.14
N GLY A 133 14.87 6.57 37.55
CA GLY A 133 14.24 5.31 37.98
C GLY A 133 13.55 4.53 36.86
N THR A 134 13.57 5.05 35.64
CA THR A 134 12.90 4.44 34.49
C THR A 134 13.86 4.25 33.32
N GLU A 135 13.81 3.08 32.70
CA GLU A 135 14.41 2.81 31.39
C GLU A 135 13.31 2.75 30.33
N VAL A 136 13.47 3.48 29.23
CA VAL A 136 12.55 3.46 28.09
C VAL A 136 13.28 2.86 26.89
N LEU A 137 12.81 1.70 26.42
CA LEU A 137 13.44 0.97 25.33
C LEU A 137 12.67 1.15 24.02
N ASN A 138 13.38 1.54 22.97
CA ASN A 138 12.81 1.77 21.64
C ASN A 138 12.81 0.49 20.80
N PHE A 139 11.60 -0.04 20.58
CA PHE A 139 11.33 -1.19 19.71
C PHE A 139 10.51 -0.76 18.48
N GLY A 140 10.77 0.45 17.99
CA GLY A 140 10.24 0.95 16.75
C GLY A 140 10.88 0.25 15.55
N VAL A 141 10.06 -0.35 14.68
CA VAL A 141 10.51 -0.91 13.42
C VAL A 141 9.55 -0.46 12.32
N SER A 142 10.05 0.34 11.40
CA SER A 142 9.29 0.90 10.28
C SER A 142 8.53 -0.18 9.56
N ALA A 143 7.37 0.21 9.03
CA ALA A 143 6.51 -0.67 8.25
C ALA A 143 5.92 -1.88 8.99
N TYR A 144 6.20 -2.13 10.28
CA TYR A 144 5.49 -3.17 11.02
C TYR A 144 4.01 -2.81 11.23
N CYS A 145 3.13 -3.77 10.99
CA CYS A 145 1.73 -3.75 11.39
C CYS A 145 1.58 -4.10 12.89
N THR A 146 0.37 -4.02 13.42
CA THR A 146 0.11 -4.28 14.85
C THR A 146 0.53 -5.70 15.24
N ARG A 147 0.21 -6.72 14.43
CA ARG A 147 0.61 -8.11 14.72
C ARG A 147 2.12 -8.27 14.81
N ALA A 148 2.86 -7.68 13.87
CA ALA A 148 4.32 -7.78 13.85
C ALA A 148 5.00 -7.04 15.00
N LYS A 149 4.49 -5.88 15.40
CA LYS A 149 4.97 -5.16 16.60
C LYS A 149 4.86 -6.02 17.85
N VAL A 150 3.71 -6.68 18.03
CA VAL A 150 3.48 -7.56 19.19
C VAL A 150 4.30 -8.85 19.07
N GLU A 151 4.50 -9.36 17.86
CA GLU A 151 5.36 -10.51 17.63
C GLU A 151 6.84 -10.22 17.97
N LEU A 152 7.31 -9.00 17.73
CA LEU A 152 8.66 -8.55 18.13
C LEU A 152 8.85 -8.60 19.64
N LEU A 153 7.79 -8.35 20.41
CA LEU A 153 7.80 -8.54 21.86
C LEU A 153 8.12 -10.00 22.20
N ARG A 154 7.46 -10.95 21.54
CA ARG A 154 7.65 -12.39 21.76
C ARG A 154 9.06 -12.86 21.40
N THR A 155 9.61 -12.41 20.27
CA THR A 155 10.93 -12.87 19.80
C THR A 155 12.09 -12.22 20.56
N LYS A 156 11.87 -11.02 21.10
CA LYS A 156 12.96 -10.21 21.64
C LYS A 156 12.57 -9.31 22.80
N GLY A 157 11.41 -8.64 22.77
CA GLY A 157 11.09 -7.66 23.80
C GLY A 157 10.97 -8.24 25.21
N LEU A 158 10.42 -9.45 25.36
CA LEU A 158 10.21 -10.06 26.67
C LEU A 158 11.51 -10.45 27.39
N SER A 159 12.62 -10.66 26.67
CA SER A 159 13.92 -10.93 27.31
C SER A 159 14.48 -9.70 28.04
N PHE A 160 13.86 -8.54 27.87
CA PHE A 160 14.14 -7.32 28.63
C PHE A 160 13.25 -7.18 29.86
N ASP A 161 12.42 -8.13 30.27
CA ASP A 161 11.65 -8.03 31.54
C ASP A 161 10.87 -6.69 31.70
N PRO A 162 9.96 -6.34 30.76
CA PRO A 162 9.22 -5.08 30.80
C PRO A 162 8.22 -5.02 31.96
N ASP A 163 8.09 -3.86 32.60
CA ASP A 163 6.97 -3.59 33.53
C ASP A 163 5.75 -3.01 32.80
N VAL A 164 6.02 -2.22 31.75
CA VAL A 164 5.01 -1.56 30.93
C VAL A 164 5.36 -1.76 29.46
N VAL A 165 4.36 -2.10 28.64
CA VAL A 165 4.50 -2.15 27.19
C VAL A 165 3.54 -1.15 26.57
N VAL A 166 4.08 -0.15 25.89
CA VAL A 166 3.33 0.85 25.14
C VAL A 166 3.30 0.41 23.68
N LEU A 167 2.13 0.16 23.12
CA LEU A 167 1.96 -0.18 21.71
C LEU A 167 1.43 1.03 20.94
N PHE A 168 2.28 1.64 20.12
CA PHE A 168 1.87 2.70 19.20
C PHE A 168 1.17 2.13 17.98
N VAL A 169 -0.06 2.58 17.75
CA VAL A 169 -0.85 2.28 16.55
C VAL A 169 -1.15 3.56 15.77
N THR A 170 -1.09 3.45 14.45
CA THR A 170 -1.38 4.52 13.48
C THR A 170 -2.46 4.04 12.52
N GLN A 171 -3.05 4.90 11.70
CA GLN A 171 -3.97 4.45 10.64
C GLN A 171 -3.37 3.35 9.75
N ASN A 172 -2.05 3.42 9.49
CA ASN A 172 -1.35 2.45 8.65
C ASN A 172 -1.27 1.04 9.28
N ASP A 173 -1.50 0.90 10.59
CA ASP A 173 -1.45 -0.40 11.28
C ASP A 173 -2.56 -1.35 10.84
N PHE A 174 -3.69 -0.85 10.34
CA PHE A 174 -4.73 -1.73 9.84
C PHE A 174 -4.24 -2.57 8.67
N ARG A 175 -3.31 -2.06 7.85
CA ARG A 175 -2.76 -2.77 6.72
C ARG A 175 -2.21 -4.12 7.16
N ASN A 176 -2.75 -5.15 6.54
CA ASN A 176 -2.56 -6.53 6.94
C ASN A 176 -1.27 -7.12 6.35
N PHE A 177 -0.20 -6.31 6.44
CA PHE A 177 1.11 -6.57 5.87
C PHE A 177 2.13 -5.61 6.49
N ASN A 178 3.36 -6.08 6.68
CA ASN A 178 4.47 -5.18 6.97
C ASN A 178 5.07 -4.73 5.64
N TYR A 179 4.88 -3.46 5.28
CA TYR A 179 5.42 -2.89 4.06
C TYR A 179 6.87 -3.36 3.81
N ALA A 180 7.12 -3.90 2.62
CA ALA A 180 8.46 -3.96 2.09
C ALA A 180 8.89 -2.52 1.74
N ALA A 181 9.16 -1.69 2.76
CA ALA A 181 9.86 -0.41 2.60
C ALA A 181 11.28 -0.64 2.06
N PHE A 182 11.73 -1.88 2.16
CA PHE A 182 12.93 -2.32 1.56
C PHE A 182 12.56 -3.38 0.59
N ARG A 183 12.97 -3.03 -0.61
CA ARG A 183 13.86 -3.82 -1.37
C ARG A 183 14.20 -5.24 -0.66
N LEU A 184 13.97 -6.47 -1.23
CA LEU A 184 14.15 -7.88 -0.73
C LEU A 184 15.25 -8.75 -1.39
N GLY A 185 15.84 -8.25 -2.45
CA GLY A 185 16.77 -8.94 -3.32
C GLY A 185 18.18 -8.97 -2.74
N ALA A 186 18.47 -9.93 -1.87
CA ALA A 186 19.61 -10.83 -2.05
C ALA A 186 19.61 -11.92 -0.99
N THR A 187 18.51 -12.65 -0.87
CA THR A 187 18.42 -13.67 0.20
C THR A 187 19.12 -14.98 -0.15
N ARG A 188 19.73 -15.12 -1.34
CA ARG A 188 20.60 -16.26 -1.69
C ARG A 188 21.76 -15.82 -2.60
N SER A 189 22.98 -16.31 -2.36
CA SER A 189 24.09 -16.24 -3.31
C SER A 189 23.73 -17.03 -4.57
N ARG A 190 23.13 -16.35 -5.55
CA ARG A 190 22.79 -16.94 -6.85
C ARG A 190 23.97 -16.75 -7.81
N PRO A 191 24.28 -17.72 -8.67
CA PRO A 191 25.26 -17.51 -9.73
C PRO A 191 24.86 -16.31 -10.60
N TYR A 192 25.82 -15.46 -10.94
CA TYR A 192 25.60 -14.24 -11.74
C TYR A 192 24.77 -14.51 -13.02
N ALA A 193 25.04 -15.64 -13.69
CA ALA A 193 24.30 -16.04 -14.88
C ALA A 193 22.80 -16.29 -14.64
N VAL A 194 22.44 -16.87 -13.49
CA VAL A 194 21.03 -17.13 -13.13
C VAL A 194 20.29 -15.82 -12.90
N ASP A 195 20.94 -14.88 -12.24
CA ASP A 195 20.37 -13.57 -11.97
C ASP A 195 20.24 -12.72 -13.25
N LEU A 196 21.23 -12.79 -14.15
CA LEU A 196 21.17 -12.19 -15.46
C LEU A 196 20.01 -12.75 -16.31
N LEU A 197 19.83 -14.08 -16.30
CA LEU A 197 18.70 -14.73 -17.00
C LEU A 197 17.36 -14.29 -16.42
N TYR A 198 17.24 -14.20 -15.09
CA TYR A 198 16.04 -13.71 -14.44
C TYR A 198 15.73 -12.24 -14.80
N ARG A 199 16.75 -11.37 -14.84
CA ARG A 199 16.54 -9.96 -15.22
C ARG A 199 16.15 -9.79 -16.69
N HIS A 200 16.68 -10.61 -17.59
CA HIS A 200 16.59 -10.35 -19.03
C HIS A 200 15.70 -11.32 -19.82
N SER A 201 15.25 -12.44 -19.25
CA SER A 201 14.31 -13.38 -19.87
C SER A 201 13.00 -13.51 -19.08
N ALA A 202 11.91 -13.05 -19.67
CA ALA A 202 10.55 -13.24 -19.19
C ALA A 202 10.17 -14.72 -19.12
N ALA A 203 10.58 -15.53 -20.10
CA ALA A 203 10.34 -16.97 -20.08
C ALA A 203 11.04 -17.66 -18.90
N PHE A 204 12.31 -17.31 -18.66
CA PHE A 204 13.04 -17.81 -17.49
C PHE A 204 12.39 -17.34 -16.19
N ARG A 205 11.96 -16.07 -16.08
CA ARG A 205 11.23 -15.57 -14.90
C ARG A 205 9.95 -16.33 -14.63
N ALA A 206 9.10 -16.49 -15.64
CA ALA A 206 7.81 -17.16 -15.51
C ALA A 206 8.01 -18.60 -15.01
N LEU A 207 8.98 -19.31 -15.58
CA LEU A 207 9.31 -20.67 -15.18
C LEU A 207 9.90 -20.73 -13.77
N ALA A 208 10.87 -19.86 -13.47
CA ALA A 208 11.54 -19.84 -12.18
C ALA A 208 10.61 -19.44 -11.02
N ALA A 209 9.69 -18.49 -11.24
CA ALA A 209 8.67 -18.12 -10.27
C ALA A 209 7.63 -19.24 -10.08
N ARG A 210 7.18 -19.89 -11.17
CA ARG A 210 6.17 -20.95 -11.11
C ARG A 210 6.67 -22.21 -10.42
N LEU A 211 7.96 -22.52 -10.56
CA LEU A 211 8.61 -23.66 -9.93
C LEU A 211 9.28 -23.30 -8.59
N ASP A 212 9.17 -22.04 -8.16
CA ASP A 212 9.90 -21.45 -7.04
C ASP A 212 11.40 -21.79 -7.02
N TRP A 213 12.00 -21.89 -8.22
CA TRP A 213 13.42 -22.13 -8.36
C TRP A 213 14.18 -21.00 -7.69
N PHE A 214 15.18 -21.36 -6.89
CA PHE A 214 16.02 -20.39 -6.17
C PHE A 214 15.24 -19.41 -5.25
N GLY A 215 13.96 -19.64 -4.96
CA GLY A 215 13.12 -18.79 -4.10
C GLY A 215 12.54 -17.55 -4.80
N TYR A 216 12.43 -17.53 -6.13
CA TYR A 216 11.96 -16.33 -6.85
C TYR A 216 10.50 -15.97 -6.58
N ARG A 217 9.63 -16.92 -6.19
CA ARG A 217 8.23 -16.63 -5.89
C ARG A 217 8.12 -15.70 -4.68
N THR A 218 8.97 -15.90 -3.67
CA THR A 218 9.04 -15.05 -2.47
C THR A 218 9.64 -13.66 -2.72
N ASP A 219 10.43 -13.50 -3.78
CA ASP A 219 11.06 -12.22 -4.14
C ASP A 219 10.11 -11.32 -4.96
N VAL A 220 9.14 -11.91 -5.68
CA VAL A 220 8.18 -11.18 -6.53
C VAL A 220 6.84 -10.89 -5.87
N ASP A 221 6.46 -11.70 -4.88
CA ASP A 221 5.24 -11.50 -4.10
C ASP A 221 5.56 -11.54 -2.59
N PRO A 222 6.29 -10.51 -2.09
CA PRO A 222 6.60 -10.43 -0.67
C PRO A 222 5.35 -10.19 0.18
N GLU A 223 4.29 -9.62 -0.43
CA GLU A 223 2.97 -9.44 0.18
C GLU A 223 2.35 -10.79 0.53
N GLY A 224 2.35 -11.75 -0.40
CA GLY A 224 1.85 -13.11 -0.17
C GLY A 224 2.57 -13.87 0.94
N VAL A 225 3.89 -13.69 1.10
CA VAL A 225 4.69 -14.42 2.12
C VAL A 225 4.32 -14.01 3.53
N ASN A 226 4.23 -12.71 3.81
CA ASN A 226 3.92 -12.26 5.17
C ASN A 226 2.41 -12.20 5.41
N HIS A 227 1.57 -12.04 4.38
CA HIS A 227 0.11 -12.02 4.55
C HIS A 227 -0.40 -13.35 5.11
N GLU A 228 0.05 -14.50 4.56
CA GLU A 228 -0.31 -15.81 5.10
C GLU A 228 0.11 -15.97 6.57
N ALA A 229 1.29 -15.46 6.94
CA ALA A 229 1.80 -15.53 8.31
C ALA A 229 1.11 -14.55 9.28
N ILE A 230 0.76 -13.35 8.82
CA ILE A 230 0.10 -12.31 9.60
C ILE A 230 -1.38 -12.64 9.84
N GLY A 231 -2.01 -13.37 8.92
CA GLY A 231 -3.43 -13.73 8.98
C GLY A 231 -4.30 -12.72 8.24
N GLU A 232 -5.60 -12.71 8.49
CA GLU A 232 -6.57 -11.84 7.78
C GLU A 232 -6.89 -10.52 8.52
N ASN A 233 -6.52 -10.41 9.80
CA ASN A 233 -6.85 -9.25 10.63
C ASN A 233 -5.80 -8.98 11.70
N ASN A 234 -4.66 -8.42 11.26
CA ASN A 234 -3.49 -8.20 12.12
C ASN A 234 -3.77 -7.41 13.42
N VAL A 235 -4.71 -6.44 13.41
CA VAL A 235 -5.01 -5.63 14.60
C VAL A 235 -5.77 -6.46 15.63
N VAL A 236 -6.78 -7.21 15.20
CA VAL A 236 -7.54 -8.11 16.09
C VAL A 236 -6.62 -9.17 16.68
N ASP A 237 -5.84 -9.83 15.84
CA ASP A 237 -4.93 -10.90 16.28
C ASP A 237 -3.74 -10.37 17.08
N GLY A 238 -3.27 -9.16 16.77
CA GLY A 238 -2.21 -8.49 17.51
C GLY A 238 -2.64 -8.08 18.90
N PHE A 239 -3.84 -7.49 19.08
CA PHE A 239 -4.34 -7.16 20.41
C PHE A 239 -4.66 -8.38 21.25
N ARG A 240 -5.20 -9.45 20.64
CA ARG A 240 -5.39 -10.73 21.33
C ARG A 240 -4.07 -11.28 21.87
N LEU A 241 -3.02 -11.28 21.04
CA LEU A 241 -1.69 -11.73 21.45
C LEU A 241 -1.06 -10.80 22.50
N LEU A 242 -1.21 -9.49 22.38
CA LEU A 242 -0.69 -8.55 23.37
C LEU A 242 -1.31 -8.82 24.75
N ALA A 243 -2.62 -9.05 24.79
CA ALA A 243 -3.32 -9.41 26.02
C ALA A 243 -2.87 -10.75 26.59
N GLU A 244 -2.65 -11.76 25.74
CA GLU A 244 -2.11 -13.07 26.15
C GLU A 244 -0.72 -12.94 26.78
N LEU A 245 0.21 -12.29 26.08
CA LEU A 245 1.58 -12.08 26.55
C LEU A 245 1.59 -11.27 27.86
N ALA A 246 0.79 -10.21 27.95
CA ALA A 246 0.69 -9.41 29.16
C ALA A 246 0.22 -10.21 30.38
N ARG A 247 -0.78 -11.09 30.22
CA ARG A 247 -1.23 -11.97 31.31
C ARG A 247 -0.18 -13.00 31.70
N ARG A 248 0.51 -13.57 30.71
CA ARG A 248 1.52 -14.61 30.91
C ARG A 248 2.78 -14.07 31.58
N ASP A 249 3.28 -12.94 31.09
CA ASP A 249 4.58 -12.37 31.48
C ASP A 249 4.45 -11.23 32.50
N GLY A 250 3.22 -10.82 32.86
CA GLY A 250 2.95 -9.94 34.01
C GLY A 250 3.17 -8.45 33.77
N PHE A 251 3.38 -8.01 32.52
CA PHE A 251 3.53 -6.59 32.19
C PHE A 251 2.18 -5.89 31.99
N ARG A 252 2.17 -4.55 32.09
CA ARG A 252 0.97 -3.72 31.91
C ARG A 252 0.95 -3.12 30.50
N PRO A 253 0.04 -3.54 29.60
CA PRO A 253 -0.04 -2.97 28.27
C PRO A 253 -0.88 -1.68 28.25
N ILE A 254 -0.49 -0.75 27.37
CA ILE A 254 -1.30 0.40 26.98
C ILE A 254 -1.13 0.68 25.49
N VAL A 255 -2.25 0.89 24.78
CA VAL A 255 -2.24 1.22 23.35
C VAL A 255 -2.30 2.74 23.19
N ALA A 256 -1.31 3.28 22.50
CA ALA A 256 -1.15 4.69 22.23
C ALA A 256 -1.57 4.98 20.78
N ILE A 257 -2.68 5.70 20.60
CA ILE A 257 -3.28 5.92 19.27
C ILE A 257 -2.76 7.24 18.68
N TRP A 258 -1.92 7.12 17.65
CA TRP A 258 -1.24 8.23 16.99
C TRP A 258 -2.14 8.92 15.94
N PRO A 259 -2.14 10.25 15.85
CA PRO A 259 -3.01 10.98 14.93
C PRO A 259 -2.35 11.16 13.56
N ARG A 260 -3.15 11.67 12.61
CA ARG A 260 -2.68 12.23 11.34
C ARG A 260 -2.63 13.76 11.45
N PHE A 261 -1.62 14.37 10.85
CA PHE A 261 -1.46 15.83 10.84
C PHE A 261 -1.72 16.40 9.44
N THR A 262 -2.53 17.45 9.38
CA THR A 262 -2.78 18.29 8.19
C THR A 262 -2.42 19.73 8.51
N ASP A 263 -2.37 20.63 7.53
CA ASP A 263 -2.11 22.04 7.84
C ASP A 263 -3.30 22.65 8.62
N GLU A 264 -4.49 22.05 8.51
CA GLU A 264 -5.77 22.50 9.07
C GLU A 264 -6.21 21.75 10.33
N ALA A 265 -5.70 20.53 10.57
CA ALA A 265 -6.20 19.67 11.64
C ALA A 265 -5.17 18.67 12.18
N VAL A 266 -5.45 18.19 13.40
CA VAL A 266 -4.89 16.96 13.98
C VAL A 266 -6.04 15.96 14.09
N GLU A 267 -5.97 14.87 13.35
CA GLU A 267 -7.09 13.95 13.12
C GLU A 267 -6.82 12.60 13.79
N ASP A 268 -7.82 12.04 14.44
CA ASP A 268 -7.74 10.66 14.94
C ASP A 268 -7.85 9.65 13.77
N PRO A 269 -7.35 8.40 13.96
CA PRO A 269 -7.61 7.30 13.03
C PRO A 269 -9.10 6.97 12.87
N THR A 270 -9.42 6.02 11.97
CA THR A 270 -10.82 5.69 11.61
C THR A 270 -11.71 5.36 12.84
N PRO A 271 -12.81 6.11 13.04
CA PRO A 271 -13.82 5.78 14.04
C PRO A 271 -14.76 4.67 13.57
N LEU A 272 -15.50 4.07 14.52
CA LEU A 272 -16.62 3.20 14.21
C LEU A 272 -17.76 4.03 13.56
N PRO A 273 -18.45 3.48 12.55
CA PRO A 273 -19.51 4.21 11.84
C PRO A 273 -20.57 4.78 12.78
N GLY A 274 -20.82 6.08 12.69
CA GLY A 274 -21.83 6.78 13.49
C GLY A 274 -21.43 7.04 14.96
N THR A 275 -20.15 6.91 15.32
CA THR A 275 -19.67 7.15 16.69
C THR A 275 -18.33 7.89 16.68
N ASP A 276 -17.94 8.46 17.83
CA ASP A 276 -16.60 9.03 18.06
C ASP A 276 -15.58 8.00 18.58
N ARG A 277 -16.01 6.75 18.79
CA ARG A 277 -15.15 5.67 19.30
C ARG A 277 -14.29 5.10 18.19
N LEU A 278 -12.99 4.97 18.42
CA LEU A 278 -12.06 4.45 17.42
C LEU A 278 -12.15 2.94 17.30
N VAL A 279 -11.90 2.40 16.10
CA VAL A 279 -11.82 0.95 15.89
C VAL A 279 -10.75 0.33 16.80
N PHE A 280 -9.59 0.99 16.95
CA PHE A 280 -8.56 0.54 17.89
C PHE A 280 -9.04 0.49 19.34
N GLU A 281 -9.84 1.46 19.80
CA GLU A 281 -10.35 1.47 21.17
C GLU A 281 -11.36 0.35 21.42
N GLU A 282 -12.25 0.08 20.45
CA GLU A 282 -13.18 -1.05 20.55
C GLU A 282 -12.43 -2.39 20.61
N LEU A 283 -11.44 -2.59 19.75
CA LEU A 283 -10.68 -3.84 19.70
C LEU A 283 -9.76 -4.04 20.92
N ALA A 284 -9.14 -2.97 21.43
CA ALA A 284 -8.30 -3.03 22.62
C ALA A 284 -9.12 -3.26 23.89
N ASP A 285 -10.25 -2.55 24.04
CA ASP A 285 -11.20 -2.73 25.14
C ASP A 285 -11.78 -4.14 25.17
N ALA A 286 -12.11 -4.71 24.00
CA ALA A 286 -12.55 -6.11 23.92
C ALA A 286 -11.51 -7.09 24.49
N ASN A 287 -10.24 -6.74 24.46
CA ASN A 287 -9.15 -7.52 25.04
C ASN A 287 -8.77 -7.10 26.47
N GLY A 288 -9.46 -6.12 27.06
CA GLY A 288 -9.17 -5.59 28.40
C GLY A 288 -7.92 -4.71 28.46
N ILE A 289 -7.48 -4.14 27.35
CA ILE A 289 -6.26 -3.33 27.24
C ILE A 289 -6.61 -1.84 27.35
N ALA A 290 -5.84 -1.08 28.13
CA ALA A 290 -6.01 0.37 28.24
C ALA A 290 -5.58 1.10 26.96
N THR A 291 -6.25 2.21 26.63
CA THR A 291 -5.94 3.02 25.44
C THR A 291 -5.93 4.50 25.78
N PHE A 292 -5.14 5.29 25.05
CA PHE A 292 -5.27 6.75 25.02
C PHE A 292 -5.00 7.29 23.61
N ARG A 293 -5.47 8.51 23.34
CA ARG A 293 -5.29 9.21 22.06
C ARG A 293 -4.29 10.35 22.22
N PHE A 294 -3.38 10.48 21.26
CA PHE A 294 -2.46 11.62 21.21
C PHE A 294 -3.14 12.90 20.66
N ALA A 295 -4.16 12.76 19.81
CA ALA A 295 -4.76 13.88 19.10
C ALA A 295 -5.22 15.03 20.02
N PRO A 296 -5.92 14.80 21.15
CA PRO A 296 -6.34 15.88 22.03
C PRO A 296 -5.17 16.71 22.58
N GLY A 297 -4.08 16.06 23.01
CA GLY A 297 -2.90 16.74 23.53
C GLY A 297 -2.20 17.58 22.45
N PHE A 298 -2.08 17.05 21.23
CA PHE A 298 -1.54 17.82 20.10
C PHE A 298 -2.42 19.00 19.69
N ARG A 299 -3.76 18.84 19.70
CA ARG A 299 -4.70 19.94 19.42
C ARG A 299 -4.56 21.05 20.47
N GLU A 300 -4.41 20.68 21.73
CA GLU A 300 -4.23 21.65 22.81
C GLU A 300 -2.89 22.38 22.70
N GLU A 301 -1.78 21.67 22.48
CA GLU A 301 -0.47 22.27 22.24
C GLU A 301 -0.51 23.21 21.02
N TRP A 302 -1.20 22.82 19.95
CA TRP A 302 -1.33 23.65 18.75
C TRP A 302 -2.12 24.93 19.02
N ARG A 303 -3.23 24.81 19.75
CA ARG A 303 -4.06 25.94 20.17
C ARG A 303 -3.29 26.93 21.06
N LEU A 304 -2.47 26.41 21.98
CA LEU A 304 -1.66 27.21 22.90
C LEU A 304 -0.48 27.90 22.21
N ALA A 305 0.16 27.24 21.25
CA ALA A 305 1.29 27.81 20.51
C ALA A 305 0.89 29.07 19.72
N GLY A 306 -0.31 29.08 19.12
CA GLY A 306 -0.80 30.18 18.29
C GLY A 306 0.04 30.40 17.01
N GLY A 307 -0.47 31.24 16.12
CA GLY A 307 0.23 31.62 14.88
C GLY A 307 -0.32 30.95 13.61
N PRO A 308 0.18 31.34 12.43
CA PRO A 308 -0.34 30.90 11.13
C PRO A 308 0.17 29.52 10.68
N GLU A 309 1.06 28.89 11.45
CA GLU A 309 1.68 27.61 11.08
C GLU A 309 0.72 26.44 11.30
N GLY A 310 0.45 25.70 10.22
CA GLY A 310 -0.41 24.51 10.26
C GLY A 310 0.18 23.37 11.10
N ALA A 311 -0.69 22.54 11.69
CA ALA A 311 -0.30 21.48 12.62
C ALA A 311 0.74 20.52 12.03
N ARG A 312 0.57 20.15 10.76
CA ARG A 312 1.51 19.31 10.02
C ARG A 312 2.93 19.89 10.05
N ARG A 313 3.14 21.11 9.59
CA ARG A 313 4.49 21.73 9.58
C ARG A 313 5.05 21.91 10.99
N ARG A 314 4.18 22.22 11.94
CA ARG A 314 4.55 22.43 13.35
C ARG A 314 5.08 21.16 14.02
N PHE A 315 4.40 20.03 13.88
CA PHE A 315 4.69 18.82 14.66
C PHE A 315 5.42 17.73 13.88
N THR A 316 5.45 17.79 12.56
CA THR A 316 6.04 16.73 11.72
C THR A 316 7.25 17.24 10.93
N ILE A 317 7.98 16.32 10.30
CA ILE A 317 9.04 16.64 9.35
C ILE A 317 8.52 17.20 8.00
N GLY A 318 7.23 17.54 7.93
CA GLY A 318 6.55 18.04 6.75
C GLY A 318 5.63 17.02 6.08
N ASP A 319 5.56 15.79 6.57
CA ASP A 319 4.56 14.80 6.15
C ASP A 319 3.38 14.73 7.12
N ARG A 320 2.50 13.74 7.01
CA ARG A 320 1.27 13.67 7.83
C ARG A 320 1.42 12.83 9.11
N VAL A 321 2.60 12.29 9.41
CA VAL A 321 2.76 11.21 10.40
C VAL A 321 4.03 11.34 11.25
N HIS A 322 5.19 11.57 10.65
CA HIS A 322 6.47 11.45 11.33
C HIS A 322 6.81 12.72 12.10
N PRO A 323 7.01 12.63 13.43
CA PRO A 323 7.25 13.80 14.25
C PRO A 323 8.59 14.44 13.92
N ASN A 324 8.64 15.77 13.91
CA ASN A 324 9.90 16.50 14.06
C ASN A 324 10.33 16.50 15.55
N PRO A 325 11.52 17.03 15.91
CA PRO A 325 11.96 17.06 17.31
C PRO A 325 10.99 17.74 18.28
N TYR A 326 10.24 18.75 17.84
CA TYR A 326 9.24 19.43 18.67
C TYR A 326 8.00 18.55 18.86
N GLY A 327 7.48 17.93 17.80
CA GLY A 327 6.38 16.96 17.90
C GLY A 327 6.74 15.74 18.74
N ALA A 328 7.98 15.26 18.66
CA ALA A 328 8.47 14.15 19.49
C ALA A 328 8.51 14.52 20.99
N ARG A 329 8.87 15.76 21.32
CA ARG A 329 8.79 16.30 22.69
C ARG A 329 7.34 16.33 23.19
N VAL A 330 6.42 16.87 22.39
CA VAL A 330 5.00 16.93 22.75
C VAL A 330 4.42 15.52 22.96
N ALA A 331 4.77 14.58 22.09
CA ALA A 331 4.40 13.17 22.26
C ALA A 331 4.96 12.57 23.55
N ALA A 332 6.23 12.84 23.89
CA ALA A 332 6.82 12.35 25.14
C ALA A 332 6.12 12.92 26.38
N ASP A 333 5.74 14.21 26.36
CA ASP A 333 5.01 14.84 27.46
C ASP A 333 3.60 14.24 27.64
N ILE A 334 2.87 14.04 26.54
CA ILE A 334 1.56 13.37 26.56
C ILE A 334 1.71 11.94 27.10
N LEU A 335 2.66 11.18 26.56
CA LEU A 335 2.88 9.79 26.96
C LEU A 335 3.29 9.69 28.43
N ALA A 336 4.12 10.61 28.95
CA ALA A 336 4.49 10.63 30.36
C ALA A 336 3.27 10.85 31.28
N ALA A 337 2.30 11.66 30.86
CA ALA A 337 1.07 11.90 31.62
C ALA A 337 0.12 10.69 31.61
N GLU A 338 0.10 9.93 30.51
CA GLU A 338 -0.81 8.79 30.29
C GLU A 338 -0.25 7.45 30.80
N LEU A 339 1.08 7.33 30.93
CA LEU A 339 1.76 6.09 31.34
C LEU A 339 1.26 5.52 32.69
N PRO A 340 0.92 6.32 33.71
CA PRO A 340 0.30 5.81 34.94
C PRO A 340 -1.03 5.07 34.73
N GLY A 341 -1.72 5.30 33.61
CA GLY A 341 -2.93 4.60 33.21
C GLY A 341 -2.70 3.16 32.74
N ALA A 342 -1.45 2.75 32.47
CA ALA A 342 -1.12 1.36 32.13
C ALA A 342 -1.44 0.43 33.31
N ARG A 343 -2.24 -0.60 33.02
CA ARG A 343 -2.80 -1.51 34.03
C ARG A 343 -2.75 -2.97 33.55
N PRO A 344 -2.84 -3.95 34.47
CA PRO A 344 -2.99 -5.35 34.08
C PRO A 344 -4.21 -5.53 33.18
N VAL A 345 -4.12 -6.51 32.27
CA VAL A 345 -5.19 -6.78 31.30
C VAL A 345 -6.47 -7.20 32.03
N GLY A 346 -7.56 -6.53 31.69
CA GLY A 346 -8.89 -6.82 32.20
C GLY A 346 -9.53 -8.09 31.62
N PRO A 347 -10.81 -8.35 31.97
CA PRO A 347 -11.58 -9.43 31.38
C PRO A 347 -11.75 -9.20 29.87
N ALA A 348 -11.57 -10.26 29.09
CA ALA A 348 -11.80 -10.22 27.64
C ALA A 348 -13.28 -10.46 27.32
N ARG A 349 -13.73 -9.89 26.20
CA ARG A 349 -15.02 -10.15 25.56
C ARG A 349 -14.82 -10.30 24.05
N GLU A 350 -15.83 -10.82 23.37
CA GLU A 350 -15.83 -10.77 21.92
C GLU A 350 -15.90 -9.29 21.43
N PRO A 351 -15.05 -8.90 20.47
CA PRO A 351 -15.13 -7.58 19.86
C PRO A 351 -16.41 -7.42 19.03
N ALA A 352 -16.91 -6.19 18.89
CA ALA A 352 -18.07 -5.94 18.04
C ALA A 352 -17.80 -6.42 16.59
N PRO A 353 -18.71 -7.21 15.97
CA PRO A 353 -18.51 -7.71 14.60
C PRO A 353 -18.23 -6.61 13.58
N ALA A 354 -18.88 -5.45 13.73
CA ALA A 354 -18.66 -4.29 12.88
C ALA A 354 -17.22 -3.73 12.98
N ALA A 355 -16.60 -3.80 14.17
CA ALA A 355 -15.23 -3.36 14.39
C ALA A 355 -14.23 -4.33 13.75
N VAL A 356 -14.46 -5.65 13.92
CA VAL A 356 -13.66 -6.70 13.29
C VAL A 356 -13.70 -6.57 11.77
N GLU A 357 -14.90 -6.44 11.22
CA GLU A 357 -15.12 -6.35 9.77
C GLU A 357 -14.58 -5.04 9.19
N LEU A 358 -14.67 -3.93 9.92
CA LEU A 358 -14.04 -2.67 9.50
C LEU A 358 -12.51 -2.76 9.54
N ALA A 359 -11.92 -3.32 10.61
CA ALA A 359 -10.48 -3.54 10.71
C ALA A 359 -9.95 -4.43 9.58
N ARG A 360 -10.68 -5.52 9.26
CA ARG A 360 -10.36 -6.42 8.14
C ARG A 360 -10.39 -5.69 6.80
N ARG A 361 -11.43 -4.88 6.56
CA ARG A 361 -11.56 -4.07 5.34
C ARG A 361 -10.41 -3.07 5.18
N LEU A 362 -10.10 -2.33 6.25
CA LEU A 362 -8.95 -1.41 6.29
C LEU A 362 -7.61 -2.15 6.09
N GLY A 363 -7.54 -3.42 6.46
CA GLY A 363 -6.35 -4.24 6.29
C GLY A 363 -6.12 -4.84 4.91
N GLY A 364 -7.18 -5.03 4.12
CA GLY A 364 -7.09 -5.44 2.72
C GLY A 364 -6.71 -4.32 1.75
N GLU A 365 -6.35 -3.13 2.25
CA GLU A 365 -5.93 -1.99 1.44
C GLU A 365 -4.41 -1.97 1.23
N LEU A 366 -3.97 -2.29 0.01
CA LEU A 366 -2.54 -2.35 -0.35
C LEU A 366 -1.83 -0.98 -0.35
N PRO A 367 -0.49 -0.99 -0.24
CA PRO A 367 0.37 0.19 -0.26
C PRO A 367 0.42 1.15 -1.46
N GLY A 368 -0.03 2.40 -1.27
CA GLY A 368 0.42 3.54 -2.09
C GLY A 368 -0.59 4.68 -2.28
N GLY A 369 -0.67 5.59 -1.30
CA GLY A 369 -1.30 6.91 -1.46
C GLY A 369 -2.61 7.13 -0.70
N ASP A 370 -2.51 7.67 0.52
CA ASP A 370 -3.44 8.66 1.06
C ASP A 370 -4.97 8.39 1.04
N GLY A 371 -5.46 7.17 1.19
CA GLY A 371 -6.92 6.95 1.14
C GLY A 371 -7.56 7.45 -0.16
N ALA A 372 -6.77 7.66 -1.20
CA ALA A 372 -7.26 7.73 -2.56
C ALA A 372 -7.42 6.29 -3.02
N ALA A 373 -8.62 5.97 -3.50
CA ALA A 373 -8.88 4.96 -4.50
C ALA A 373 -7.60 4.59 -5.26
N SER A 374 -7.16 3.32 -5.21
CA SER A 374 -6.10 2.90 -6.12
C SER A 374 -6.79 2.77 -7.47
N PRO A 375 -6.52 3.66 -8.45
CA PRO A 375 -7.31 3.72 -9.67
C PRO A 375 -7.33 2.36 -10.39
N ARG A 376 -6.20 1.64 -10.36
CA ARG A 376 -6.09 0.28 -10.88
C ARG A 376 -6.88 -0.75 -10.07
N ARG A 377 -6.90 -0.66 -8.74
CA ARG A 377 -7.74 -1.53 -7.90
C ARG A 377 -9.21 -1.26 -8.15
N ASP A 378 -9.62 0.00 -8.24
CA ASP A 378 -11.01 0.38 -8.43
C ASP A 378 -11.47 0.06 -9.85
N VAL A 379 -10.58 0.13 -10.85
CA VAL A 379 -10.80 -0.45 -12.17
C VAL A 379 -10.98 -1.96 -12.10
N ASN A 380 -10.09 -2.70 -11.42
CA ASN A 380 -10.23 -4.16 -11.28
C ASN A 380 -11.50 -4.57 -10.53
N THR A 381 -11.81 -3.87 -9.43
CA THR A 381 -13.04 -4.04 -8.64
C THR A 381 -14.26 -3.75 -9.51
N GLY A 382 -14.24 -2.66 -10.27
CA GLY A 382 -15.28 -2.32 -11.23
C GLY A 382 -15.46 -3.41 -12.28
N ASN A 383 -14.36 -3.97 -12.82
CA ASN A 383 -14.40 -5.04 -13.82
C ASN A 383 -15.03 -6.31 -13.24
N GLU A 384 -14.66 -6.70 -12.03
CA GLU A 384 -15.24 -7.85 -11.32
C GLU A 384 -16.73 -7.65 -11.04
N LEU A 385 -17.13 -6.48 -10.54
CA LEU A 385 -18.53 -6.13 -10.28
C LEU A 385 -19.36 -6.08 -11.55
N LEU A 386 -18.81 -5.54 -12.63
CA LEU A 386 -19.44 -5.49 -13.94
C LEU A 386 -19.65 -6.90 -14.50
N ALA A 387 -18.66 -7.79 -14.37
CA ALA A 387 -18.78 -9.20 -14.74
C ALA A 387 -19.84 -9.95 -13.92
N GLN A 388 -20.08 -9.53 -12.67
CA GLN A 388 -21.15 -10.05 -11.80
C GLN A 388 -22.52 -9.39 -12.09
N GLY A 389 -22.61 -8.44 -13.02
CA GLY A 389 -23.84 -7.70 -13.33
C GLY A 389 -24.22 -6.63 -12.30
N ARG A 390 -23.35 -6.32 -11.33
CA ARG A 390 -23.57 -5.33 -10.27
C ARG A 390 -23.23 -3.92 -10.78
N LEU A 391 -24.04 -3.44 -11.72
CA LEU A 391 -23.78 -2.23 -12.52
C LEU A 391 -23.55 -0.95 -11.69
N ASP A 392 -24.38 -0.66 -10.69
CA ASP A 392 -24.25 0.57 -9.90
C ASP A 392 -22.98 0.59 -9.04
N GLU A 393 -22.58 -0.58 -8.53
CA GLU A 393 -21.38 -0.73 -7.72
C GLU A 393 -20.12 -0.66 -8.60
N ALA A 394 -20.17 -1.22 -9.81
CA ALA A 394 -19.11 -1.07 -10.80
C ALA A 394 -18.91 0.41 -11.18
N ILE A 395 -20.00 1.15 -11.41
CA ILE A 395 -19.94 2.59 -11.70
C ILE A 395 -19.34 3.38 -10.54
N ALA A 396 -19.70 3.05 -9.30
CA ALA A 396 -19.12 3.68 -8.12
C ALA A 396 -17.60 3.42 -8.02
N ALA A 397 -17.16 2.19 -8.28
CA ALA A 397 -15.74 1.85 -8.31
C ALA A 397 -15.00 2.60 -9.42
N TYR A 398 -15.49 2.59 -10.67
CA TYR A 398 -14.81 3.33 -11.73
C TYR A 398 -14.81 4.86 -11.53
N ARG A 399 -15.84 5.43 -10.89
CA ARG A 399 -15.83 6.85 -10.50
C ARG A 399 -14.75 7.14 -9.47
N ALA A 400 -14.59 6.28 -8.48
CA ALA A 400 -13.51 6.39 -7.51
C ALA A 400 -12.14 6.31 -8.21
N ALA A 401 -11.99 5.44 -9.21
CA ALA A 401 -10.77 5.36 -10.02
C ALA A 401 -10.48 6.65 -10.81
N VAL A 402 -11.50 7.23 -11.45
CA VAL A 402 -11.38 8.48 -12.20
C VAL A 402 -11.11 9.68 -11.29
N GLU A 403 -11.73 9.73 -10.10
CA GLU A 403 -11.48 10.77 -9.10
C GLU A 403 -10.04 10.71 -8.57
N ALA A 404 -9.51 9.50 -8.39
CA ALA A 404 -8.14 9.30 -7.92
C ALA A 404 -7.08 9.54 -9.01
N GLU A 405 -7.32 9.13 -10.25
CA GLU A 405 -6.43 9.41 -11.39
C GLU A 405 -7.22 9.85 -12.64
N PRO A 406 -7.51 11.16 -12.77
CA PRO A 406 -8.29 11.72 -13.89
C PRO A 406 -7.62 11.59 -15.27
N ARG A 407 -6.42 11.02 -15.35
CA ARG A 407 -5.68 10.78 -16.60
C ARG A 407 -5.57 9.29 -16.93
N LEU A 408 -6.22 8.42 -16.18
CA LEU A 408 -6.25 6.99 -16.45
C LEU A 408 -7.31 6.68 -17.52
N ALA A 409 -6.88 6.59 -18.78
CA ALA A 409 -7.76 6.37 -19.93
C ALA A 409 -8.63 5.11 -19.78
N GLU A 410 -8.07 4.03 -19.23
CA GLU A 410 -8.77 2.78 -18.94
C GLU A 410 -9.96 2.96 -17.99
N ALA A 411 -9.82 3.79 -16.94
CA ALA A 411 -10.89 4.03 -15.98
C ALA A 411 -12.06 4.81 -16.61
N HIS A 412 -11.76 5.84 -17.40
CA HIS A 412 -12.75 6.58 -18.18
C HIS A 412 -13.45 5.67 -19.21
N HIS A 413 -12.70 4.81 -19.91
CA HIS A 413 -13.27 3.85 -20.84
C HIS A 413 -14.25 2.89 -20.16
N ASN A 414 -13.83 2.26 -19.06
CA ASN A 414 -14.64 1.26 -18.38
C ASN A 414 -15.85 1.88 -17.66
N LEU A 415 -15.71 3.09 -17.12
CA LEU A 415 -16.84 3.89 -16.63
C LEU A 415 -17.87 4.16 -17.74
N GLY A 416 -17.40 4.53 -18.94
CA GLY A 416 -18.25 4.73 -20.11
C GLY A 416 -19.01 3.45 -20.50
N VAL A 417 -18.36 2.29 -20.47
CA VAL A 417 -19.00 0.99 -20.74
C VAL A 417 -20.10 0.69 -19.73
N ALA A 418 -19.84 0.89 -18.45
CA ALA A 418 -20.81 0.63 -17.38
C ALA A 418 -22.01 1.59 -17.46
N LEU A 419 -21.77 2.89 -17.68
CA LEU A 419 -22.82 3.90 -17.87
C LEU A 419 -23.70 3.62 -19.09
N ARG A 420 -23.09 3.25 -20.23
CA ARG A 420 -23.84 2.86 -21.44
C ARG A 420 -24.70 1.63 -21.17
N SER A 421 -24.18 0.66 -20.42
CA SER A 421 -24.92 -0.56 -20.05
C SER A 421 -26.09 -0.26 -19.11
N ARG A 422 -25.99 0.78 -18.28
CA ARG A 422 -27.10 1.30 -17.46
C ARG A 422 -28.11 2.14 -18.25
N GLY A 423 -27.75 2.61 -19.44
CA GLY A 423 -28.58 3.45 -20.31
C GLY A 423 -28.25 4.94 -20.28
N ASP A 424 -27.23 5.35 -19.53
CA ASP A 424 -26.82 6.76 -19.38
C ASP A 424 -25.92 7.20 -20.54
N LEU A 425 -26.47 7.19 -21.75
CA LEU A 425 -25.73 7.37 -23.01
C LEU A 425 -24.97 8.71 -23.08
N GLY A 426 -25.55 9.79 -22.54
CA GLY A 426 -24.92 11.11 -22.54
C GLY A 426 -23.68 11.19 -21.63
N ASP A 427 -23.70 10.48 -20.51
CA ASP A 427 -22.57 10.43 -19.57
C ASP A 427 -21.50 9.47 -20.09
N ALA A 428 -21.91 8.32 -20.62
CA ALA A 428 -21.01 7.38 -21.28
C ALA A 428 -20.21 8.03 -22.41
N LEU A 429 -20.87 8.83 -23.26
CA LEU A 429 -20.20 9.53 -24.35
C LEU A 429 -19.12 10.49 -23.84
N ARG A 430 -19.36 11.21 -22.73
CA ARG A 430 -18.37 12.12 -22.15
C ARG A 430 -17.12 11.37 -21.69
N GLU A 431 -17.32 10.26 -20.97
CA GLU A 431 -16.20 9.46 -20.47
C GLU A 431 -15.40 8.81 -21.60
N PHE A 432 -16.07 8.27 -22.63
CA PHE A 432 -15.39 7.74 -23.81
C PHE A 432 -14.59 8.81 -24.57
N LEU A 433 -15.11 10.04 -24.68
CA LEU A 433 -14.38 11.15 -25.31
C LEU A 433 -13.11 11.53 -24.53
N ILE A 434 -13.16 11.51 -23.19
CA ILE A 434 -11.98 11.72 -22.35
C ILE A 434 -10.98 10.57 -22.56
N ALA A 435 -11.44 9.32 -22.58
CA ALA A 435 -10.57 8.15 -22.79
C ALA A 435 -9.80 8.24 -24.13
N VAL A 436 -10.47 8.57 -25.24
CA VAL A 436 -9.79 8.71 -26.55
C VAL A 436 -8.96 9.99 -26.66
N GLN A 437 -9.21 11.01 -25.83
CA GLN A 437 -8.35 12.18 -25.74
C GLN A 437 -7.04 11.85 -25.02
N LEU A 438 -7.11 11.04 -23.97
CA LEU A 438 -5.95 10.57 -23.20
C LEU A 438 -5.14 9.52 -23.99
N GLU A 439 -5.82 8.62 -24.69
CA GLU A 439 -5.21 7.60 -25.55
C GLU A 439 -5.81 7.64 -26.98
N PRO A 440 -5.25 8.48 -27.88
CA PRO A 440 -5.77 8.67 -29.24
C PRO A 440 -5.75 7.45 -30.16
N GLU A 441 -4.96 6.43 -29.81
CA GLU A 441 -4.78 5.18 -30.55
C GLU A 441 -5.66 4.03 -29.99
N LEU A 442 -6.50 4.30 -28.97
CA LEU A 442 -7.42 3.33 -28.39
C LEU A 442 -8.59 3.04 -29.36
N ALA A 443 -8.42 2.06 -30.26
CA ALA A 443 -9.39 1.71 -31.28
C ALA A 443 -10.80 1.39 -30.71
N GLU A 444 -10.85 0.63 -29.60
CA GLU A 444 -12.10 0.29 -28.93
C GLU A 444 -12.82 1.52 -28.35
N GLY A 445 -12.07 2.50 -27.84
CA GLY A 445 -12.62 3.76 -27.35
C GLY A 445 -13.30 4.55 -28.47
N HIS A 446 -12.66 4.69 -29.63
CA HIS A 446 -13.26 5.34 -30.81
C HIS A 446 -14.51 4.61 -31.30
N ARG A 447 -14.49 3.27 -31.29
CA ARG A 447 -15.67 2.45 -31.60
C ARG A 447 -16.81 2.74 -30.62
N ASN A 448 -16.50 2.76 -29.32
CA ASN A 448 -17.49 3.00 -28.27
C ASN A 448 -18.08 4.42 -28.32
N VAL A 449 -17.29 5.45 -28.68
CA VAL A 449 -17.81 6.79 -29.02
C VAL A 449 -18.81 6.70 -30.16
N GLY A 450 -18.43 6.04 -31.26
CA GLY A 450 -19.26 5.90 -32.46
C GLY A 450 -20.59 5.19 -32.22
N VAL A 451 -20.57 4.05 -31.55
CA VAL A 451 -21.78 3.28 -31.20
C VAL A 451 -22.69 4.09 -30.27
N THR A 452 -22.13 4.77 -29.28
CA THR A 452 -22.93 5.59 -28.34
C THR A 452 -23.57 6.78 -29.06
N LEU A 453 -22.89 7.39 -30.03
CA LEU A 453 -23.46 8.44 -30.88
C LEU A 453 -24.61 7.96 -31.77
N LEU A 454 -24.56 6.72 -32.28
CA LEU A 454 -25.68 6.12 -33.01
C LEU A 454 -26.90 5.94 -32.12
N GLN A 455 -26.70 5.45 -30.90
CA GLN A 455 -27.79 5.29 -29.91
C GLN A 455 -28.41 6.65 -29.52
N LEU A 456 -27.63 7.72 -29.60
CA LEU A 456 -28.10 9.11 -29.40
C LEU A 456 -28.66 9.75 -30.68
N GLY A 457 -28.73 9.03 -31.80
CA GLY A 457 -29.25 9.54 -33.08
C GLY A 457 -28.34 10.54 -33.80
N ARG A 458 -27.05 10.59 -33.48
CA ARG A 458 -26.06 11.50 -34.07
C ARG A 458 -25.19 10.78 -35.10
N ALA A 459 -25.81 10.35 -36.20
CA ALA A 459 -25.21 9.42 -37.15
C ALA A 459 -23.99 10.01 -37.88
N LYS A 460 -24.00 11.33 -38.17
CA LYS A 460 -22.87 12.01 -38.82
C LYS A 460 -21.61 12.04 -37.97
N ASP A 461 -21.75 12.26 -36.67
CA ASP A 461 -20.63 12.27 -35.73
C ASP A 461 -20.13 10.85 -35.46
N ALA A 462 -21.07 9.89 -35.34
CA ALA A 462 -20.76 8.48 -35.18
C ALA A 462 -19.86 7.95 -36.30
N ARG A 463 -20.20 8.30 -37.55
CA ARG A 463 -19.43 7.91 -38.74
C ARG A 463 -17.95 8.27 -38.60
N ARG A 464 -17.63 9.50 -38.18
CA ARG A 464 -16.23 9.97 -38.04
C ARG A 464 -15.47 9.18 -36.98
N ALA A 465 -16.10 8.91 -35.84
CA ALA A 465 -15.47 8.13 -34.76
C ALA A 465 -15.24 6.67 -35.20
N LEU A 466 -16.17 6.07 -35.93
CA LEU A 466 -16.08 4.69 -36.43
C LEU A 466 -15.04 4.57 -37.57
N GLU A 467 -14.94 5.55 -38.45
CA GLU A 467 -13.87 5.62 -39.46
C GLU A 467 -12.49 5.70 -38.78
N ARG A 468 -12.36 6.48 -37.69
CA ARG A 468 -11.13 6.53 -36.90
C ARG A 468 -10.84 5.18 -36.24
N ALA A 469 -11.82 4.55 -35.60
CA ALA A 469 -11.67 3.22 -35.00
C ALA A 469 -11.20 2.17 -36.02
N LEU A 470 -11.80 2.16 -37.22
CA LEU A 470 -11.44 1.22 -38.28
C LEU A 470 -10.06 1.53 -38.89
N SER A 471 -9.63 2.79 -38.90
CA SER A 471 -8.25 3.12 -39.31
C SER A 471 -7.19 2.57 -38.35
N LEU A 472 -7.54 2.43 -37.06
CA LEU A 472 -6.66 1.90 -36.02
C LEU A 472 -6.71 0.36 -35.95
N ALA A 473 -7.88 -0.23 -36.20
CA ALA A 473 -8.10 -1.66 -36.23
C ALA A 473 -8.92 -2.08 -37.47
N PRO A 474 -8.28 -2.24 -38.65
CA PRO A 474 -8.98 -2.49 -39.92
C PRO A 474 -9.80 -3.79 -39.94
N GLU A 475 -9.43 -4.76 -39.10
CA GLU A 475 -10.06 -6.09 -39.03
C GLU A 475 -11.27 -6.15 -38.07
N ASP A 476 -11.61 -5.05 -37.38
CA ASP A 476 -12.75 -5.02 -36.45
C ASP A 476 -14.10 -5.01 -37.20
N GLU A 477 -14.64 -6.22 -37.37
CA GLU A 477 -15.94 -6.47 -37.99
C GLU A 477 -17.11 -5.80 -37.25
N LEU A 478 -17.03 -5.63 -35.92
CA LEU A 478 -18.08 -4.94 -35.16
C LEU A 478 -18.09 -3.45 -35.48
N THR A 479 -16.91 -2.82 -35.59
CA THR A 479 -16.78 -1.43 -36.03
C THR A 479 -17.27 -1.25 -37.46
N ARG A 480 -16.94 -2.19 -38.37
CA ARG A 480 -17.38 -2.14 -39.77
C ARG A 480 -18.91 -2.16 -39.91
N ARG A 481 -19.59 -2.99 -39.12
CA ARG A 481 -21.06 -3.05 -39.09
C ARG A 481 -21.68 -1.76 -38.55
N ALA A 482 -21.17 -1.25 -37.42
CA ALA A 482 -21.63 0.01 -36.86
C ALA A 482 -21.42 1.19 -37.83
N LEU A 483 -20.32 1.18 -38.60
CA LEU A 483 -20.06 2.22 -39.60
C LEU A 483 -21.09 2.16 -40.74
N ALA A 484 -21.45 0.97 -41.22
CA ALA A 484 -22.50 0.81 -42.22
C ALA A 484 -23.86 1.34 -41.73
N GLU A 485 -24.20 1.05 -40.46
CA GLU A 485 -25.39 1.60 -39.80
C GLU A 485 -25.34 3.13 -39.71
N ALA A 486 -24.21 3.71 -39.33
CA ALA A 486 -24.01 5.15 -39.28
C ALA A 486 -24.19 5.82 -40.65
N ILE A 487 -23.65 5.21 -41.70
CA ILE A 487 -23.81 5.70 -43.08
C ILE A 487 -25.29 5.67 -43.48
N ALA A 488 -25.98 4.57 -43.24
CA ALA A 488 -27.41 4.43 -43.55
C ALA A 488 -28.27 5.48 -42.81
N ALA A 489 -28.03 5.65 -41.50
CA ALA A 489 -28.77 6.61 -40.67
C ALA A 489 -28.46 8.07 -41.04
N SER A 490 -27.22 8.39 -41.42
CA SER A 490 -26.81 9.75 -41.80
C SER A 490 -27.48 10.27 -43.07
N GLY A 491 -27.99 9.37 -43.92
CA GLY A 491 -28.79 9.69 -45.11
C GLY A 491 -30.25 10.04 -44.81
N THR A 492 -30.71 9.87 -43.56
CA THR A 492 -32.10 10.11 -43.13
C THR A 492 -32.28 11.29 -42.17
N GLU A 493 -31.19 11.89 -41.68
CA GLU A 493 -31.24 13.08 -40.82
C GLU A 493 -31.71 14.32 -41.61
N PRO A 494 -32.82 14.98 -41.23
CA PRO A 494 -33.19 16.26 -41.83
C PRO A 494 -32.10 17.31 -41.55
N ALA A 495 -31.83 18.16 -42.55
CA ALA A 495 -30.83 19.22 -42.42
C ALA A 495 -31.10 20.09 -41.18
N PRO A 496 -30.06 20.49 -40.42
CA PRO A 496 -30.26 21.38 -39.27
C PRO A 496 -30.90 22.68 -39.76
N ALA A 497 -31.94 23.13 -39.06
CA ALA A 497 -32.64 24.37 -39.38
C ALA A 497 -31.68 25.56 -39.30
N ASP A 498 -31.58 26.29 -40.41
CA ASP A 498 -30.77 27.50 -40.57
C ASP A 498 -31.12 28.54 -39.49
N PRO A 499 -30.16 28.97 -38.64
CA PRO A 499 -30.41 30.03 -37.68
C PRO A 499 -30.50 31.35 -38.43
N ARG A 500 -31.72 31.74 -38.83
CA ARG A 500 -31.97 33.06 -39.39
C ARG A 500 -31.48 34.15 -38.42
N PRO A 501 -30.93 35.27 -38.94
CA PRO A 501 -30.43 36.35 -38.12
C PRO A 501 -31.60 37.07 -37.44
N GLY A 502 -31.62 37.04 -36.11
CA GLY A 502 -32.53 37.86 -35.30
C GLY A 502 -32.17 39.33 -35.43
N SER A 503 -33.10 40.10 -35.95
CA SER A 503 -33.09 41.56 -35.97
C SER A 503 -33.08 42.14 -34.55
N THR A 504 -32.20 43.11 -34.29
CA THR A 504 -32.49 44.20 -33.36
C THR A 504 -31.79 45.49 -33.82
N ARG A 505 -32.66 46.43 -34.22
CA ARG A 505 -32.53 47.91 -34.28
C ARG A 505 -31.42 48.55 -35.11
#